data_AF-A0A4R8BV15-F1
#
_entry.id   AF-A0A4R8BV15-F1
#
_cell.length_a   1.000
_cell.length_b   1.000
_cell.length_c   1.000
_cell.angle_alpha   90.00
_cell.angle_beta   90.00
_cell.angle_gamma   90.00
#
_symmetry.space_group_name_H-M   'P 1'
#
loop_
_entity.id
_entity.type
_entity.pdbx_description
1 polymer ?
#
loop_
_entity_poly.entity_id
_entity_poly.type
_entity_poly.pdbx_seq_one_letter_code
_entity_poly.pdbx_strand_id
1 'polypeptide(L)'
;MLPKTDEVRAVITGLIHPNRLGWMFDNVIPFSFGEASFELSVHDGQFNVLVVAKWPDDPATFLNDVGTMVQGCVDSLGFCLATPLRAEILSMSVEGRVLIYRASQWPDLLDGNSSSRVEGERLEPLTSAAINEPLLRLALADLRAAQESAVDTVMLCYRAIESIRQWFAIGSGEGDNDRKRSWQDLRDRLEIDREDLDALRDRAQARRHGGTLPVSFAERLEALRLARRVVEKFVAYRQSTLEAEQSQEEG
;
A
#
# COMPACT_ATOMS: atom_id res chain seq x y z
N MET A 1 -14.40 24.70 -11.09
CA MET A 1 -13.44 25.36 -12.01
C MET A 1 -12.43 26.14 -11.19
N LEU A 2 -11.15 25.82 -11.33
CA LEU A 2 -10.01 26.57 -10.80
C LEU A 2 -9.56 27.59 -11.86
N PRO A 3 -8.96 28.73 -11.47
CA PRO A 3 -8.49 29.75 -12.42
C PRO A 3 -7.38 29.22 -13.35
N LYS A 4 -7.32 29.78 -14.57
CA LYS A 4 -6.30 29.49 -15.60
C LYS A 4 -5.00 30.28 -15.38
N THR A 5 -4.48 30.32 -14.16
CA THR A 5 -3.06 30.62 -13.97
C THR A 5 -2.31 29.31 -14.15
N ASP A 6 -1.27 29.30 -14.99
CA ASP A 6 -0.49 28.08 -15.26
C ASP A 6 0.22 27.54 -14.01
N GLU A 7 0.38 28.38 -12.98
CA GLU A 7 1.04 28.06 -11.73
C GLU A 7 0.06 28.23 -10.57
N VAL A 8 0.00 27.23 -9.70
CA VAL A 8 -0.87 27.18 -8.53
C VAL A 8 -0.03 26.97 -7.28
N ARG A 9 -0.52 27.55 -6.18
CA ARG A 9 0.05 27.36 -4.84
C ARG A 9 -0.84 26.43 -4.06
N ALA A 10 -0.26 25.32 -3.60
CA ALA A 10 -0.92 24.37 -2.73
C ALA A 10 -0.17 24.20 -1.41
N VAL A 11 -0.91 23.95 -0.34
CA VAL A 11 -0.36 23.60 0.97
C VAL A 11 -0.84 22.20 1.31
N ILE A 12 0.09 21.26 1.45
CA ILE A 12 -0.20 19.88 1.85
C ILE A 12 0.19 19.75 3.32
N THR A 13 -0.70 19.16 4.12
CA THR A 13 -0.49 18.98 5.56
C THR A 13 -0.60 17.51 5.94
N GLY A 14 0.14 17.12 6.96
CA GLY A 14 0.12 15.74 7.43
C GLY A 14 0.81 15.52 8.78
N LEU A 15 0.95 14.25 9.15
CA LEU A 15 1.52 13.78 10.41
C LEU A 15 2.71 12.87 10.18
N ILE A 16 3.60 12.80 11.17
CA ILE A 16 4.68 11.83 11.26
C ILE A 16 4.41 10.88 12.42
N HIS A 17 4.37 9.59 12.13
CA HIS A 17 4.20 8.52 13.11
C HIS A 17 5.55 7.96 13.57
N PRO A 18 5.67 7.52 14.84
CA PRO A 18 4.67 7.65 15.90
C PRO A 18 4.55 9.10 16.38
N ASN A 19 3.33 9.61 16.52
CA ASN A 19 3.07 11.06 16.71
C ASN A 19 3.43 11.64 18.10
N ARG A 20 3.97 10.84 19.02
CA ARG A 20 4.14 11.23 20.44
C ARG A 20 5.50 11.83 20.79
N LEU A 21 6.40 11.95 19.83
CA LEU A 21 7.81 12.25 20.10
C LEU A 21 8.28 13.60 19.54
N GLY A 22 7.34 14.46 19.12
CA GLY A 22 7.62 15.86 18.79
C GLY A 22 8.65 16.06 17.67
N TRP A 23 8.60 15.22 16.63
CA TRP A 23 9.57 15.24 15.53
C TRP A 23 9.66 16.62 14.89
N MET A 24 10.88 17.04 14.55
CA MET A 24 11.12 18.35 13.94
C MET A 24 12.32 18.34 13.01
N PHE A 25 12.30 19.29 12.07
CA PHE A 25 13.48 19.73 11.35
C PHE A 25 13.91 21.10 11.86
N ASP A 26 15.22 21.30 11.99
CA ASP A 26 15.77 22.58 12.42
C ASP A 26 15.52 23.70 11.39
N ASN A 27 15.41 23.32 10.11
CA ASN A 27 15.24 24.23 8.99
C ASN A 27 14.14 23.74 8.04
N VAL A 28 13.57 24.67 7.29
CA VAL A 28 12.76 24.34 6.11
C VAL A 28 13.65 23.63 5.09
N ILE A 29 13.16 22.53 4.53
CA ILE A 29 13.87 21.76 3.51
C ILE A 29 13.29 22.14 2.14
N PRO A 30 14.01 22.92 1.31
CA PRO A 30 13.61 23.15 -0.07
C PRO A 30 13.98 21.94 -0.94
N PHE A 31 13.09 21.58 -1.87
CA PHE A 31 13.40 20.61 -2.93
C PHE A 31 12.60 20.92 -4.19
N SER A 32 13.03 20.37 -5.32
CA SER A 32 12.37 20.55 -6.61
C SER A 32 12.25 19.22 -7.35
N PHE A 33 11.19 19.09 -8.13
CA PHE A 33 10.96 17.94 -9.00
C PHE A 33 10.26 18.39 -10.28
N GLY A 34 10.91 18.18 -11.42
CA GLY A 34 10.47 18.77 -12.68
C GLY A 34 10.43 20.30 -12.58
N GLU A 35 9.27 20.88 -12.93
CA GLU A 35 9.02 22.33 -12.84
C GLU A 35 8.39 22.75 -11.51
N ALA A 36 8.17 21.82 -10.57
CA ALA A 36 7.57 22.10 -9.28
C ALA A 36 8.63 22.42 -8.21
N SER A 37 8.34 23.40 -7.38
CA SER A 37 9.12 23.79 -6.19
C SER A 37 8.36 23.45 -4.92
N PHE A 38 9.08 22.95 -3.92
CA PHE A 38 8.54 22.48 -2.66
C PHE A 38 9.33 23.01 -1.47
N GLU A 39 8.63 23.34 -0.40
CA GLU A 39 9.22 23.68 0.90
C GLU A 39 8.57 22.83 1.98
N LEU A 40 9.34 21.93 2.61
CA LEU A 40 8.88 21.08 3.70
C LEU A 40 9.31 21.65 5.05
N SER A 41 8.35 21.79 5.95
CA SER A 41 8.56 22.09 7.37
C SER A 41 7.98 20.99 8.23
N VAL A 42 8.66 20.64 9.33
CA VAL A 42 8.22 19.64 10.29
C VAL A 42 8.33 20.20 11.70
N HIS A 43 7.21 20.24 12.42
CA HIS A 43 7.14 20.72 13.79
C HIS A 43 6.16 19.87 14.60
N ASP A 44 6.61 19.40 15.77
CA ASP A 44 5.80 18.62 16.71
C ASP A 44 5.10 17.40 16.07
N GLY A 45 5.83 16.69 15.20
CA GLY A 45 5.30 15.54 14.47
C GLY A 45 4.25 15.87 13.41
N GLN A 46 4.04 17.15 13.08
CA GLN A 46 3.22 17.59 11.95
C GLN A 46 4.12 18.11 10.85
N PHE A 47 3.69 17.95 9.60
CA PHE A 47 4.41 18.52 8.47
C PHE A 47 3.52 19.39 7.60
N ASN A 48 4.12 20.42 7.01
CA ASN A 48 3.52 21.23 5.96
C ASN A 48 4.45 21.27 4.76
N VAL A 49 3.90 21.05 3.57
CA VAL A 49 4.59 21.21 2.30
C VAL A 49 3.92 22.36 1.55
N LEU A 50 4.65 23.45 1.32
CA LEU A 50 4.25 24.45 0.35
C LEU A 50 4.69 23.98 -1.03
N VAL A 51 3.75 23.93 -1.96
CA VAL A 51 3.94 23.51 -3.34
C VAL A 51 3.67 24.68 -4.26
N VAL A 52 4.58 24.90 -5.19
CA VAL A 52 4.45 25.86 -6.29
C VAL A 52 4.69 25.10 -7.59
N ALA A 53 3.63 24.85 -8.35
CA ALA A 53 3.69 23.98 -9.53
C ALA A 53 2.57 24.29 -10.52
N LYS A 54 2.64 23.72 -11.73
CA LYS A 54 1.47 23.61 -12.60
C LYS A 54 0.47 22.62 -12.01
N TRP A 55 -0.82 22.95 -12.07
CA TRP A 55 -1.85 22.05 -11.54
C TRP A 55 -1.84 20.71 -12.28
N PRO A 56 -1.75 19.57 -11.57
CA PRO A 56 -1.71 18.26 -12.19
C PRO A 56 -3.09 17.88 -12.76
N ASP A 57 -3.07 17.16 -13.89
CA ASP A 57 -4.29 16.55 -14.45
C ASP A 57 -4.87 15.46 -13.53
N ASP A 58 -4.00 14.77 -12.79
CA ASP A 58 -4.35 13.77 -11.77
C ASP A 58 -3.79 14.18 -10.39
N PRO A 59 -4.59 14.86 -9.55
CA PRO A 59 -4.19 15.23 -8.20
C PRO A 59 -3.86 14.04 -7.30
N ALA A 60 -4.46 12.86 -7.51
CA ALA A 60 -4.23 11.70 -6.67
C ALA A 60 -2.84 11.10 -6.94
N THR A 61 -2.45 11.00 -8.21
CA THR A 61 -1.08 10.60 -8.57
C THR A 61 -0.05 11.64 -8.13
N PHE A 62 -0.35 12.93 -8.25
CA PHE A 62 0.53 13.98 -7.72
C PHE A 62 0.79 13.85 -6.20
N LEU A 63 -0.23 13.51 -5.43
CA LEU A 63 -0.07 13.27 -3.98
C LEU A 63 0.78 12.04 -3.67
N ASN A 64 0.82 11.01 -4.54
CA ASN A 64 1.75 9.89 -4.41
C ASN A 64 3.20 10.39 -4.48
N ASP A 65 3.50 11.27 -5.42
CA ASP A 65 4.85 11.80 -5.63
C ASP A 65 5.26 12.69 -4.45
N VAL A 66 4.39 13.59 -3.99
CA VAL A 66 4.66 14.41 -2.81
C VAL A 66 4.86 13.54 -1.57
N GLY A 67 3.97 12.57 -1.34
CA GLY A 67 4.08 11.65 -0.21
C GLY A 67 5.40 10.88 -0.21
N THR A 68 5.85 10.46 -1.39
CA THR A 68 7.16 9.79 -1.57
C THR A 68 8.32 10.69 -1.17
N MET A 69 8.32 11.95 -1.62
CA MET A 69 9.40 12.89 -1.31
C MET A 69 9.43 13.23 0.18
N VAL A 70 8.27 13.50 0.78
CA VAL A 70 8.15 13.75 2.21
C VAL A 70 8.64 12.53 3.00
N GLN A 71 8.23 11.32 2.61
CA GLN A 71 8.70 10.10 3.25
C GLN A 71 10.22 9.97 3.16
N GLY A 72 10.86 10.29 2.02
CA GLY A 72 12.32 10.27 1.91
C GLY A 72 13.04 11.23 2.88
N CYS A 73 12.48 12.43 3.10
CA CYS A 73 12.98 13.36 4.12
C CYS A 73 12.79 12.78 5.54
N VAL A 74 11.63 12.20 5.82
CA VAL A 74 11.29 11.60 7.12
C VAL A 74 12.11 10.34 7.39
N ASP A 75 12.43 9.54 6.38
CA ASP A 75 13.32 8.38 6.49
C ASP A 75 14.74 8.82 6.84
N SER A 76 15.20 9.95 6.30
CA SER A 76 16.49 10.53 6.65
C SER A 76 16.54 10.93 8.12
N LEU A 77 15.46 11.51 8.65
CA LEU A 77 15.32 11.79 10.08
C LEU A 77 15.31 10.50 10.91
N GLY A 78 14.48 9.53 10.49
CA GLY A 78 14.34 8.24 11.15
C GLY A 78 15.65 7.47 11.21
N PHE A 79 16.45 7.51 10.15
CA PHE A 79 17.80 6.94 10.10
C PHE A 79 18.71 7.55 11.16
N CYS A 80 18.77 8.89 11.24
CA CYS A 80 19.57 9.59 12.25
C CYS A 80 19.12 9.29 13.69
N LEU A 81 17.83 9.04 13.90
CA LEU A 81 17.24 8.78 15.21
C LEU A 81 17.05 7.29 15.51
N ALA A 82 17.49 6.39 14.62
CA ALA A 82 17.20 4.96 14.68
C ALA A 82 15.71 4.63 14.98
N THR A 83 14.79 5.41 14.40
CA THR A 83 13.35 5.31 14.64
C THR A 83 12.61 5.12 13.32
N PRO A 84 11.66 4.16 13.22
CA PRO A 84 10.87 3.94 12.00
C PRO A 84 9.79 5.02 11.88
N LEU A 85 10.14 6.15 11.26
CA LEU A 85 9.23 7.27 11.06
C LEU A 85 8.38 7.08 9.79
N ARG A 86 7.11 7.50 9.83
CA ARG A 86 6.19 7.39 8.69
C ARG A 86 5.39 8.67 8.50
N ALA A 87 5.45 9.26 7.30
CA ALA A 87 4.62 10.39 6.91
C ALA A 87 3.23 9.93 6.48
N GLU A 88 2.19 10.66 6.90
CA GLU A 88 0.80 10.51 6.47
C GLU A 88 0.25 11.85 6.03
N ILE A 89 -0.15 11.97 4.75
CA ILE A 89 -0.84 13.17 4.24
C ILE A 89 -2.30 13.16 4.72
N LEU A 90 -2.77 14.29 5.25
CA LEU A 90 -4.14 14.48 5.74
C LEU A 90 -4.99 15.38 4.85
N SER A 91 -4.39 16.43 4.27
CA SER A 91 -5.13 17.35 3.41
C SER A 91 -4.22 18.12 2.47
N MET A 92 -4.84 18.65 1.42
CA MET A 92 -4.23 19.57 0.47
C MET A 92 -5.16 20.77 0.30
N SER A 93 -4.67 21.98 0.50
CA SER A 93 -5.40 23.22 0.21
C SER A 93 -4.81 23.87 -1.03
N VAL A 94 -5.65 24.25 -1.99
CA VAL A 94 -5.24 24.86 -3.26
C VAL A 94 -5.97 26.17 -3.41
N GLU A 95 -5.23 27.28 -3.41
CA GLU A 95 -5.81 28.64 -3.50
C GLU A 95 -6.96 28.88 -2.49
N GLY A 96 -6.82 28.33 -1.27
CA GLY A 96 -7.82 28.45 -0.21
C GLY A 96 -8.98 27.45 -0.26
N ARG A 97 -9.01 26.55 -1.24
CA ARG A 97 -9.95 25.41 -1.26
C ARG A 97 -9.30 24.19 -0.65
N VAL A 98 -9.85 23.73 0.47
CA VAL A 98 -9.36 22.52 1.16
C VAL A 98 -9.94 21.27 0.50
N LEU A 99 -9.06 20.39 0.04
CA LEU A 99 -9.33 19.02 -0.34
C LEU A 99 -8.82 18.11 0.78
N ILE A 100 -9.73 17.43 1.48
CA ILE A 100 -9.38 16.51 2.55
C ILE A 100 -9.07 15.15 1.94
N TYR A 101 -7.87 14.65 2.19
CA TYR A 101 -7.43 13.33 1.74
C TYR A 101 -7.14 12.46 2.97
N ARG A 102 -8.03 11.53 3.28
CA ARG A 102 -7.72 10.50 4.28
C ARG A 102 -6.85 9.42 3.64
N ALA A 103 -5.56 9.69 3.50
CA ALA A 103 -4.61 8.80 2.82
C ALA A 103 -4.53 7.39 3.46
N SER A 104 -4.93 7.24 4.72
CA SER A 104 -4.98 5.96 5.43
C SER A 104 -6.21 5.10 5.12
N GLN A 105 -7.19 5.61 4.37
CA GLN A 105 -8.35 4.84 3.94
C GLN A 105 -8.36 4.75 2.41
N TRP A 106 -8.73 3.58 1.91
CA TRP A 106 -8.94 3.32 0.49
C TRP A 106 -10.42 3.09 0.25
N PRO A 107 -11.24 4.14 0.03
CA PRO A 107 -12.70 4.01 -0.07
C PRO A 107 -13.11 3.00 -1.13
N ASP A 108 -12.38 2.96 -2.25
CA ASP A 108 -12.56 2.03 -3.36
C ASP A 108 -12.26 0.56 -3.04
N LEU A 109 -11.68 0.29 -1.87
CA LEU A 109 -11.46 -1.04 -1.32
C LEU A 109 -12.47 -1.36 -0.19
N LEU A 110 -13.26 -0.40 0.26
CA LEU A 110 -14.21 -0.64 1.35
C LEU A 110 -15.52 -1.19 0.77
N ASP A 111 -16.06 -2.25 1.37
CA ASP A 111 -17.37 -2.76 0.97
C ASP A 111 -18.45 -1.93 1.66
N GLY A 112 -19.23 -1.17 0.87
CA GLY A 112 -20.43 -0.44 1.34
C GLY A 112 -20.17 0.77 2.26
N ASN A 113 -21.17 1.08 3.11
CA ASN A 113 -21.20 2.20 4.06
C ASN A 113 -20.20 1.97 5.22
N SER A 114 -18.91 2.07 4.89
CA SER A 114 -17.80 1.76 5.78
C SER A 114 -17.64 2.80 6.90
N SER A 115 -18.23 2.46 8.05
CA SER A 115 -17.79 3.00 9.34
C SER A 115 -16.37 2.51 9.66
N SER A 116 -15.70 3.11 10.65
CA SER A 116 -14.42 2.65 11.20
C SER A 116 -14.48 1.28 11.91
N ARG A 117 -15.52 0.48 11.63
CA ARG A 117 -15.83 -0.80 12.26
C ARG A 117 -16.01 -1.87 11.20
N VAL A 118 -15.39 -3.02 11.42
CA VAL A 118 -15.58 -4.26 10.64
C VAL A 118 -16.47 -5.19 11.46
N GLU A 119 -17.42 -5.86 10.81
CA GLU A 119 -18.28 -6.85 11.47
C GLU A 119 -17.48 -8.09 11.89
N GLY A 120 -17.87 -8.69 13.02
CA GLY A 120 -17.16 -9.84 13.60
C GLY A 120 -17.11 -11.03 12.65
N GLU A 121 -18.23 -11.35 11.99
CA GLU A 121 -18.36 -12.44 11.02
C GLU A 121 -17.36 -12.32 9.86
N ARG A 122 -16.99 -11.10 9.49
CA ARG A 122 -15.98 -10.85 8.45
C ARG A 122 -14.55 -10.89 9.01
N LEU A 123 -14.33 -10.38 10.21
CA LEU A 123 -13.00 -10.26 10.82
C LEU A 123 -12.49 -11.59 11.40
N GLU A 124 -13.39 -12.41 11.93
CA GLU A 124 -13.08 -13.65 12.64
C GLU A 124 -12.37 -14.69 11.74
N PRO A 125 -12.87 -15.01 10.52
CA PRO A 125 -12.17 -15.86 9.56
C PRO A 125 -10.72 -15.44 9.31
N LEU A 126 -10.53 -14.14 9.06
CA LEU A 126 -9.23 -13.57 8.74
C LEU A 126 -8.29 -13.64 9.93
N THR A 127 -8.80 -13.34 11.12
CA THR A 127 -8.03 -13.36 12.37
C THR A 127 -7.61 -14.79 12.74
N SER A 128 -8.55 -15.73 12.68
CA SER A 128 -8.29 -17.15 12.95
C SER A 128 -7.25 -17.72 11.98
N ALA A 129 -7.41 -17.46 10.68
CA ALA A 129 -6.43 -17.87 9.68
C ALA A 129 -5.06 -17.21 9.94
N ALA A 130 -5.01 -15.92 10.25
CA ALA A 130 -3.75 -15.21 10.49
C ALA A 130 -3.00 -15.71 11.74
N ILE A 131 -3.71 -16.18 12.77
CA ILE A 131 -3.07 -16.80 13.94
C ILE A 131 -2.37 -18.10 13.55
N ASN A 132 -3.01 -18.92 12.72
CA ASN A 132 -2.54 -20.27 12.40
C ASN A 132 -1.61 -20.34 11.19
N GLU A 133 -1.66 -19.38 10.28
CA GLU A 133 -0.94 -19.40 9.00
C GLU A 133 0.14 -18.31 8.93
N PRO A 134 1.44 -18.63 9.13
CA PRO A 134 2.53 -17.65 9.10
C PRO A 134 2.63 -16.88 7.79
N LEU A 135 2.39 -17.55 6.67
CA LEU A 135 2.45 -16.95 5.34
C LEU A 135 1.34 -15.93 5.10
N LEU A 136 0.17 -16.12 5.72
CA LEU A 136 -0.90 -15.11 5.71
C LEU A 136 -0.51 -13.88 6.50
N ARG A 137 0.18 -14.03 7.64
CA ARG A 137 0.70 -12.87 8.40
C ARG A 137 1.67 -12.03 7.57
N LEU A 138 2.56 -12.68 6.82
CA LEU A 138 3.47 -12.00 5.91
C LEU A 138 2.69 -11.27 4.80
N ALA A 139 1.70 -11.93 4.20
CA ALA A 139 0.86 -11.31 3.17
C ALA A 139 0.09 -10.08 3.69
N LEU A 140 -0.46 -10.16 4.90
CA LEU A 140 -1.15 -9.03 5.55
C LEU A 140 -0.20 -7.88 5.90
N ALA A 141 1.01 -8.18 6.37
CA ALA A 141 2.02 -7.17 6.65
C ALA A 141 2.45 -6.43 5.36
N ASP A 142 2.60 -7.17 4.26
CA ASP A 142 2.93 -6.63 2.94
C ASP A 142 1.80 -5.78 2.36
N LEU A 143 0.55 -6.23 2.47
CA LEU A 143 -0.62 -5.44 2.06
C LEU A 143 -0.73 -4.13 2.86
N ARG A 144 -0.48 -4.16 4.17
CA ARG A 144 -0.43 -2.94 4.99
C ARG A 144 0.65 -2.00 4.49
N ALA A 145 1.87 -2.50 4.25
CA ALA A 145 2.95 -1.68 3.71
C ALA A 145 2.63 -1.15 2.30
N ALA A 146 1.92 -1.91 1.47
CA ALA A 146 1.51 -1.50 0.12
C ALA A 146 0.51 -0.34 0.14
N GLN A 147 -0.40 -0.33 1.12
CA GLN A 147 -1.33 0.78 1.33
C GLN A 147 -0.60 2.07 1.72
N GLU A 148 0.51 1.95 2.46
CA GLU A 148 1.30 3.07 2.97
C GLU A 148 2.31 3.61 1.94
N SER A 149 3.01 2.75 1.18
CA SER A 149 4.02 3.16 0.21
C SER A 149 3.47 3.23 -1.19
N ALA A 150 3.38 4.44 -1.77
CA ALA A 150 2.92 4.61 -3.14
C ALA A 150 3.85 4.00 -4.18
N VAL A 151 5.16 4.16 -3.95
CA VAL A 151 6.19 3.71 -4.88
C VAL A 151 6.33 2.19 -4.92
N ASP A 152 6.17 1.55 -3.76
CA ASP A 152 6.38 0.10 -3.67
C ASP A 152 5.06 -0.69 -3.65
N THR A 153 3.90 -0.03 -3.80
CA THR A 153 2.56 -0.66 -3.74
C THR A 153 2.52 -1.94 -4.59
N VAL A 154 2.89 -1.85 -5.87
CA VAL A 154 2.85 -2.98 -6.81
C VAL A 154 3.76 -4.13 -6.37
N MET A 155 4.98 -3.81 -5.95
CA MET A 155 5.96 -4.81 -5.54
C MET A 155 5.55 -5.51 -4.24
N LEU A 156 5.01 -4.75 -3.28
CA LEU A 156 4.50 -5.26 -2.00
C LEU A 156 3.23 -6.10 -2.20
N CYS A 157 2.30 -5.68 -3.06
CA CYS A 157 1.15 -6.49 -3.44
C CYS A 157 1.57 -7.83 -4.08
N TYR A 158 2.57 -7.81 -4.98
CA TYR A 158 3.10 -9.04 -5.55
C TYR A 158 3.77 -9.93 -4.50
N ARG A 159 4.51 -9.36 -3.56
CA ARG A 159 5.14 -10.09 -2.45
C ARG A 159 4.11 -10.71 -1.49
N ALA A 160 2.99 -10.03 -1.26
CA ALA A 160 1.87 -10.56 -0.50
C ALA A 160 1.29 -11.83 -1.17
N ILE A 161 1.03 -11.76 -2.48
CA ILE A 161 0.55 -12.91 -3.27
C ILE A 161 1.59 -14.04 -3.29
N GLU A 162 2.87 -13.70 -3.42
CA GLU A 162 3.97 -14.66 -3.39
C GLU A 162 4.05 -15.40 -2.03
N SER A 163 3.77 -14.69 -0.93
CA SER A 163 3.67 -15.31 0.40
C SER A 163 2.54 -16.34 0.45
N ILE A 164 1.35 -16.01 -0.09
CA ILE A 164 0.24 -16.97 -0.21
C ILE A 164 0.62 -18.16 -1.10
N ARG A 165 1.28 -17.92 -2.24
CA ARG A 165 1.76 -19.01 -3.11
C ARG A 165 2.66 -19.98 -2.37
N GLN A 166 3.54 -19.50 -1.50
CA GLN A 166 4.45 -20.39 -0.76
C GLN A 166 3.70 -21.42 0.06
N TRP A 167 2.45 -21.17 0.45
CA TRP A 167 1.61 -22.14 1.14
C TRP A 167 1.31 -23.34 0.25
N PHE A 168 1.00 -23.10 -1.03
CA PHE A 168 0.81 -24.13 -2.05
C PHE A 168 2.13 -24.81 -2.49
N ALA A 169 3.29 -24.30 -2.06
CA ALA A 169 4.59 -24.90 -2.33
C ALA A 169 5.10 -25.78 -1.17
N ILE A 170 4.44 -25.80 -0.02
CA ILE A 170 4.88 -26.58 1.15
C ILE A 170 4.97 -28.07 0.78
N GLY A 171 6.10 -28.71 1.10
CA GLY A 171 6.37 -30.11 0.78
C GLY A 171 6.76 -30.37 -0.68
N SER A 172 6.72 -29.35 -1.54
CA SER A 172 7.33 -29.36 -2.87
C SER A 172 8.75 -28.82 -2.79
N GLY A 173 9.64 -29.24 -3.70
CA GLY A 173 10.97 -28.65 -3.79
C GLY A 173 10.94 -27.19 -4.23
N GLU A 174 12.12 -26.57 -4.35
CA GLU A 174 12.25 -25.18 -4.86
C GLU A 174 12.63 -25.12 -6.35
N GLY A 175 12.50 -26.23 -7.08
CA GLY A 175 12.82 -26.27 -8.51
C GLY A 175 11.83 -25.46 -9.35
N ASP A 176 12.23 -25.09 -10.57
CA ASP A 176 11.37 -24.33 -11.50
C ASP A 176 10.02 -25.01 -11.78
N ASN A 177 10.00 -26.35 -11.81
CA ASN A 177 8.77 -27.12 -11.99
C ASN A 177 7.85 -27.02 -10.76
N ASP A 178 8.40 -27.07 -9.55
CA ASP A 178 7.65 -26.91 -8.30
C ASP A 178 7.09 -25.49 -8.18
N ARG A 179 7.89 -24.49 -8.56
CA ARG A 179 7.44 -23.10 -8.63
C ARG A 179 6.27 -22.95 -9.60
N LYS A 180 6.37 -23.47 -10.83
CA LYS A 180 5.28 -23.43 -11.81
C LYS A 180 4.02 -24.12 -11.30
N ARG A 181 4.17 -25.28 -10.66
CA ARG A 181 3.07 -26.01 -10.04
C ARG A 181 2.38 -25.20 -8.94
N SER A 182 3.12 -24.65 -7.98
CA SER A 182 2.51 -23.84 -6.91
C SER A 182 1.75 -22.60 -7.41
N TRP A 183 2.22 -21.97 -8.50
CA TRP A 183 1.48 -20.88 -9.15
C TRP A 183 0.21 -21.37 -9.87
N GLN A 184 0.25 -22.56 -10.46
CA GLN A 184 -0.93 -23.18 -11.04
C GLN A 184 -1.94 -23.54 -9.95
N ASP A 185 -1.50 -24.19 -8.87
CA ASP A 185 -2.34 -24.57 -7.74
C ASP A 185 -3.01 -23.36 -7.09
N LEU A 186 -2.27 -22.27 -6.85
CA LEU A 186 -2.85 -21.03 -6.34
C LEU A 186 -3.97 -20.52 -7.26
N ARG A 187 -3.74 -20.48 -8.57
CA ARG A 187 -4.74 -19.96 -9.53
C ARG A 187 -5.97 -20.86 -9.60
N ASP A 188 -5.78 -22.16 -9.62
CA ASP A 188 -6.88 -23.12 -9.76
C ASP A 188 -7.73 -23.17 -8.49
N ARG A 189 -7.09 -23.16 -7.31
CA ARG A 189 -7.79 -23.22 -6.02
C ARG A 189 -8.46 -21.92 -5.64
N LEU A 190 -7.87 -20.78 -6.02
CA LEU A 190 -8.39 -19.46 -5.70
C LEU A 190 -9.10 -18.81 -6.90
N GLU A 191 -9.26 -19.48 -8.04
CA GLU A 191 -9.87 -18.95 -9.25
C GLU A 191 -9.35 -17.53 -9.57
N ILE A 192 -8.02 -17.42 -9.72
CA ILE A 192 -7.33 -16.16 -10.02
C ILE A 192 -6.82 -16.21 -11.46
N ASP A 193 -7.16 -15.19 -12.23
CA ASP A 193 -6.74 -15.07 -13.61
C ASP A 193 -5.22 -14.94 -13.72
N ARG A 194 -4.65 -15.69 -14.66
CA ARG A 194 -3.21 -15.67 -14.90
C ARG A 194 -2.74 -14.32 -15.43
N GLU A 195 -3.54 -13.68 -16.28
CA GLU A 195 -3.21 -12.39 -16.90
C GLU A 195 -3.03 -11.29 -15.85
N ASP A 196 -3.92 -11.24 -14.86
CA ASP A 196 -3.83 -10.32 -13.72
C ASP A 196 -2.51 -10.50 -12.94
N LEU A 197 -2.13 -11.75 -12.67
CA LEU A 197 -0.89 -12.07 -11.95
C LEU A 197 0.36 -11.76 -12.77
N ASP A 198 0.34 -12.08 -14.06
CA ASP A 198 1.45 -11.82 -14.98
C ASP A 198 1.66 -10.30 -15.14
N ALA A 199 0.58 -9.52 -15.29
CA ALA A 199 0.64 -8.05 -15.36
C ALA A 199 1.23 -7.43 -14.07
N LEU A 200 0.78 -7.88 -12.89
CA LEU A 200 1.33 -7.41 -11.62
C LEU A 200 2.81 -7.80 -11.46
N ARG A 201 3.17 -9.05 -11.81
CA ARG A 201 4.55 -9.54 -11.73
C ARG A 201 5.49 -8.68 -12.55
N ASP A 202 5.14 -8.42 -13.81
CA ASP A 202 6.05 -7.74 -14.74
C ASP A 202 6.33 -6.30 -14.25
N ARG A 203 5.33 -5.63 -13.69
CA ARG A 203 5.50 -4.32 -13.02
C ARG A 203 6.34 -4.42 -11.74
N ALA A 204 6.09 -5.43 -10.91
CA ALA A 204 6.86 -5.65 -9.69
C ALA A 204 8.34 -5.97 -9.99
N GLN A 205 8.63 -6.73 -11.05
CA GLN A 205 10.00 -7.05 -11.49
C GLN A 205 10.75 -5.80 -11.93
N ALA A 206 10.12 -4.94 -12.74
CA ALA A 206 10.74 -3.68 -13.16
C ALA A 206 11.21 -2.84 -11.95
N ARG A 207 10.39 -2.79 -10.89
CA ARG A 207 10.75 -2.11 -9.63
C ARG A 207 11.90 -2.79 -8.90
N ARG A 208 11.89 -4.13 -8.79
CA ARG A 208 12.97 -4.92 -8.14
C ARG A 208 14.33 -4.73 -8.81
N HIS A 209 14.36 -4.37 -10.10
CA HIS A 209 15.60 -4.10 -10.83
C HIS A 209 16.02 -2.62 -10.80
N GLY A 210 15.50 -1.85 -9.83
CA GLY A 210 15.86 -0.44 -9.64
C GLY A 210 15.10 0.53 -10.54
N GLY A 211 14.09 0.05 -11.28
CA GLY A 211 13.24 0.91 -12.09
C GLY A 211 12.48 1.92 -11.24
N THR A 212 12.46 3.18 -11.66
CA THR A 212 11.71 4.28 -11.02
C THR A 212 10.41 4.58 -11.74
N LEU A 213 9.74 3.54 -12.27
CA LEU A 213 8.48 3.73 -12.97
C LEU A 213 7.47 4.41 -12.04
N PRO A 214 6.94 5.59 -12.42
CA PRO A 214 5.85 6.21 -11.70
C PRO A 214 4.67 5.23 -11.63
N VAL A 215 4.01 5.17 -10.47
CA VAL A 215 2.81 4.35 -10.27
C VAL A 215 1.64 5.29 -10.07
N SER A 216 0.72 5.27 -11.02
CA SER A 216 -0.52 6.06 -10.93
C SER A 216 -1.42 5.56 -9.81
N PHE A 217 -2.33 6.41 -9.34
CA PHE A 217 -3.33 6.01 -8.35
C PHE A 217 -4.16 4.80 -8.81
N ALA A 218 -4.55 4.76 -10.09
CA ALA A 218 -5.30 3.66 -10.67
C ALA A 218 -4.53 2.33 -10.61
N GLU A 219 -3.24 2.34 -10.97
CA GLU A 219 -2.39 1.15 -10.92
C GLU A 219 -2.18 0.65 -9.48
N ARG A 220 -2.02 1.57 -8.52
CA ARG A 220 -1.98 1.21 -7.09
C ARG A 220 -3.26 0.51 -6.66
N LEU A 221 -4.40 1.08 -7.03
CA LEU A 221 -5.71 0.56 -6.66
C LEU A 221 -5.95 -0.84 -7.23
N GLU A 222 -5.62 -1.07 -8.50
CA GLU A 222 -5.75 -2.40 -9.13
C GLU A 222 -4.82 -3.43 -8.48
N ALA A 223 -3.56 -3.07 -8.18
CA ALA A 223 -2.65 -3.96 -7.47
C ALA A 223 -3.18 -4.34 -6.07
N LEU A 224 -3.72 -3.36 -5.32
CA LEU A 224 -4.31 -3.59 -4.01
C LEU A 224 -5.58 -4.46 -4.08
N ARG A 225 -6.46 -4.23 -5.07
CA ARG A 225 -7.66 -5.05 -5.30
C ARG A 225 -7.29 -6.50 -5.56
N LEU A 226 -6.35 -6.74 -6.48
CA LEU A 226 -5.90 -8.08 -6.82
C LEU A 226 -5.32 -8.81 -5.61
N ALA A 227 -4.38 -8.18 -4.90
CA ALA A 227 -3.74 -8.81 -3.75
C ALA A 227 -4.73 -9.06 -2.59
N ARG A 228 -5.66 -8.14 -2.34
CA ARG A 228 -6.73 -8.34 -1.36
C ARG A 228 -7.65 -9.50 -1.75
N ARG A 229 -8.09 -9.57 -3.00
CA ARG A 229 -8.92 -10.67 -3.53
C ARG A 229 -8.24 -12.03 -3.35
N VAL A 230 -6.93 -12.12 -3.61
CA VAL A 230 -6.14 -13.35 -3.37
C VAL A 230 -6.18 -13.73 -1.89
N VAL A 231 -5.95 -12.78 -0.98
CA VAL A 231 -5.98 -13.03 0.47
C VAL A 231 -7.37 -13.45 0.94
N GLU A 232 -8.43 -12.76 0.51
CA GLU A 232 -9.81 -13.09 0.87
C GLU A 232 -10.20 -14.50 0.39
N LYS A 233 -9.88 -14.85 -0.86
CA LYS A 233 -10.13 -16.20 -1.37
C LYS A 233 -9.29 -17.27 -0.68
N PHE A 234 -8.03 -16.96 -0.33
CA PHE A 234 -7.19 -17.89 0.43
C PHE A 234 -7.78 -18.20 1.80
N VAL A 235 -8.28 -17.19 2.52
CA VAL A 235 -8.93 -17.38 3.82
C VAL A 235 -10.16 -18.27 3.68
N ALA A 236 -11.03 -18.00 2.71
CA ALA A 236 -12.20 -18.84 2.45
C ALA A 236 -11.82 -20.30 2.12
N TYR A 237 -10.81 -20.50 1.27
CA TYR A 237 -10.27 -21.82 0.94
C TYR A 237 -9.76 -22.55 2.19
N ARG A 238 -9.00 -21.88 3.06
CA ARG A 238 -8.48 -22.50 4.30
C ARG A 238 -9.58 -22.91 5.25
N GLN A 239 -10.62 -22.09 5.40
CA GLN A 239 -11.78 -22.45 6.23
C GLN A 239 -12.44 -23.74 5.73
N SER A 240 -12.75 -23.81 4.44
CA SER A 240 -13.38 -25.02 3.86
C SER A 240 -12.51 -26.27 4.00
N THR A 241 -11.18 -26.12 3.97
CA THR A 241 -10.25 -27.24 4.12
C THR A 241 -10.22 -27.74 5.56
N LEU A 242 -10.19 -26.83 6.54
CA LEU A 242 -10.20 -27.18 7.96
C LEU A 242 -11.50 -27.89 8.36
N GLU A 243 -12.64 -27.43 7.85
CA GLU A 243 -13.95 -28.07 8.09
C GLU A 243 -13.99 -29.50 7.52
N ALA A 244 -13.38 -29.71 6.34
CA ALA A 244 -13.27 -31.03 5.73
C ALA A 244 -12.33 -31.97 6.50
N GLU A 245 -11.21 -31.46 7.02
CA GLU A 245 -10.26 -32.22 7.84
C GLU A 245 -10.92 -32.68 9.16
N GLN A 246 -11.63 -31.79 9.85
CA GLN A 246 -12.34 -32.12 11.09
C GLN A 246 -13.44 -33.16 10.88
N SER A 247 -14.18 -33.07 9.78
CA SER A 247 -15.25 -34.03 9.44
C SER A 247 -14.71 -35.44 9.15
N GLN A 248 -13.44 -35.58 8.75
CA GLN A 248 -12.80 -36.88 8.51
C GLN A 248 -12.25 -37.52 9.78
N GLU A 249 -11.95 -36.75 10.83
CA GLU A 249 -11.45 -37.27 12.11
C GLU A 249 -12.59 -37.80 13.01
N GLU A 250 -13.82 -37.34 12.80
CA GLU A 250 -15.00 -37.74 13.58
C GLU A 250 -15.77 -38.96 13.02
N GLY A 251 -15.44 -39.44 11.82
CA GLY A 251 -16.13 -40.54 11.11
C GLY A 251 -15.34 -41.84 11.07
#